data_AF-A0A453E3R4-F1
#
_entry.id   AF-A0A453E3R4-F1
#
_cell.length_a   1.000
_cell.length_b   1.000
_cell.length_c   1.000
_cell.angle_alpha   90.00
_cell.angle_beta   90.00
_cell.angle_gamma   90.00
#
_symmetry.space_group_name_H-M   'P 1'
#
loop_
_entity.id
_entity.type
_entity.pdbx_description
1 polymer ?
#
loop_
_entity_poly.entity_id
_entity_poly.type
_entity_poly.pdbx_seq_one_letter_code
_entity_poly.pdbx_strand_id
1 'polypeptide(L)'
;MPHQDGPAYFPVVAIISLASPVVLDFTPHGKLRELEHTYLQNTQSDELQESNGSYKVEGTKEAGPASSSLLLMPCSLLIFKDQAYTDFLHGIQDNELHNLDKVANISQCPQFKHLSHDYSPGKADSSASSEPSGTFRRTTTRVSLTCRLVLNVHSKLFKF
;
A
#
# COMPACT_ATOMS: atom_id res chain seq x y z
N MET A 1 2.74 -12.69 -1.43
CA MET A 1 1.78 -12.86 -0.31
C MET A 1 1.76 -11.61 0.55
N PRO A 2 0.60 -10.96 0.77
CA PRO A 2 0.47 -9.82 1.68
C PRO A 2 0.77 -10.21 3.13
N HIS A 3 1.60 -9.44 3.83
CA HIS A 3 1.98 -9.70 5.21
C HIS A 3 2.36 -8.41 5.94
N GLN A 4 2.48 -8.51 7.27
CA GLN A 4 3.04 -7.49 8.13
C GLN A 4 4.31 -8.04 8.79
N ASP A 5 5.33 -7.22 8.94
CA ASP A 5 6.53 -7.62 9.67
C ASP A 5 6.25 -7.82 11.17
N GLY A 6 6.94 -8.77 11.79
CA GLY A 6 6.76 -9.08 13.20
C GLY A 6 7.25 -7.96 14.13
N PRO A 7 6.66 -7.84 15.34
CA PRO A 7 6.88 -6.70 16.25
C PRO A 7 8.33 -6.49 16.69
N ALA A 8 9.18 -7.51 16.59
CA ALA A 8 10.61 -7.40 16.87
C ALA A 8 11.35 -6.43 15.93
N TYR A 9 10.75 -6.08 14.79
CA TYR A 9 11.33 -5.21 13.76
C TYR A 9 10.69 -3.81 13.72
N PHE A 10 9.75 -3.52 14.61
CA PHE A 10 9.15 -2.20 14.74
C PHE A 10 10.22 -1.17 15.18
N PRO A 11 10.19 0.09 14.70
CA PRO A 11 9.12 0.75 13.94
C PRO A 11 9.33 0.88 12.43
N VAL A 12 10.48 0.45 11.91
CA VAL A 12 10.94 0.86 10.58
C VAL A 12 11.59 -0.29 9.83
N VAL A 13 11.30 -0.35 8.54
CA VAL A 13 11.88 -1.30 7.59
C VAL A 13 12.44 -0.54 6.40
N ALA A 14 13.62 -0.95 5.96
CA ALA A 14 14.24 -0.46 4.74
C ALA A 14 14.42 -1.61 3.74
N ILE A 15 14.04 -1.38 2.48
CA ILE A 15 14.19 -2.33 1.38
C ILE A 15 14.99 -1.68 0.27
N ILE A 16 16.18 -2.22 0.00
CA ILE A 16 16.98 -1.87 -1.17
C ILE A 16 16.56 -2.78 -2.32
N SER A 17 16.16 -2.20 -3.45
CA SER A 17 15.76 -2.94 -4.66
C SER A 17 16.87 -2.92 -5.70
N LEU A 18 17.18 -4.09 -6.28
CA LEU A 18 18.28 -4.30 -7.21
C LEU A 18 17.81 -5.11 -8.44
N ALA A 19 18.56 -5.00 -9.54
CA ALA A 19 18.40 -5.71 -10.80
C ALA A 19 17.13 -5.41 -11.60
N SER A 20 15.93 -5.77 -11.11
CA SER A 20 14.66 -5.65 -11.85
C SER A 20 13.61 -4.87 -11.06
N PRO A 21 12.77 -4.04 -11.72
CA PRO A 21 11.66 -3.37 -11.06
C PRO A 21 10.58 -4.36 -10.59
N VAL A 22 9.78 -3.95 -9.61
CA VAL A 22 8.60 -4.68 -9.13
C VAL A 22 7.55 -3.72 -8.57
N VAL A 23 6.28 -4.12 -8.59
CA VAL A 23 5.22 -3.45 -7.82
C VAL A 23 5.10 -4.09 -6.44
N LEU A 24 5.19 -3.27 -5.40
CA LEU A 24 4.90 -3.63 -4.02
C LEU A 24 3.52 -3.05 -3.66
N ASP A 25 2.60 -3.91 -3.26
CA ASP A 25 1.25 -3.51 -2.85
C ASP A 25 1.22 -3.23 -1.34
N PHE A 26 0.53 -2.18 -0.94
CA PHE A 26 0.10 -1.88 0.43
C PHE A 26 -1.43 -1.99 0.50
N THR A 27 -1.92 -2.92 1.30
CA THR A 27 -3.35 -3.19 1.49
C THR A 27 -3.72 -3.03 2.96
N PRO A 28 -4.87 -2.43 3.31
CA PRO A 28 -5.23 -2.21 4.71
C PRO A 28 -5.34 -3.51 5.51
N HIS A 29 -4.73 -3.51 6.69
CA HIS A 29 -4.86 -4.59 7.67
C HIS A 29 -6.32 -4.69 8.13
N GLY A 30 -6.80 -5.90 8.45
CA GLY A 30 -8.19 -6.12 8.91
C GLY A 30 -8.57 -5.28 10.13
N LYS A 31 -7.60 -5.03 11.02
CA LYS A 31 -7.74 -4.15 12.20
C LYS A 31 -8.14 -2.72 11.84
N LEU A 32 -7.55 -2.15 10.78
CA LEU A 32 -7.87 -0.80 10.32
C LEU A 32 -9.30 -0.77 9.77
N ARG A 33 -9.69 -1.80 9.02
CA ARG A 33 -11.05 -1.97 8.49
C ARG A 33 -12.10 -2.13 9.60
N GLU A 34 -11.81 -2.91 10.64
CA GLU A 34 -12.71 -3.12 11.79
C GLU A 34 -12.91 -1.84 12.63
N LEU A 35 -11.85 -1.05 12.82
CA LEU A 35 -11.93 0.22 13.52
C LEU A 35 -12.88 1.18 12.79
N GLU A 36 -12.72 1.36 11.48
CA GLU A 36 -13.63 2.20 10.70
C GLU A 36 -15.08 1.73 10.74
N HIS A 37 -15.32 0.41 10.64
CA HIS A 37 -16.66 -0.14 10.79
C HIS A 37 -17.26 0.20 12.16
N THR A 38 -16.47 0.12 13.23
CA THR A 38 -16.92 0.45 14.59
C THR A 38 -17.18 1.95 14.76
N TYR A 39 -16.31 2.82 14.22
CA TYR A 39 -16.52 4.27 14.26
C TYR A 39 -17.80 4.67 13.51
N LEU A 40 -18.00 4.18 12.28
CA LEU A 40 -19.21 4.49 11.51
C LEU A 40 -20.49 3.97 12.18
N GLN A 41 -20.44 2.79 12.82
CA GLN A 41 -21.60 2.22 13.52
C GLN A 41 -21.95 3.02 14.78
N ASN A 42 -20.96 3.52 15.52
CA ASN A 42 -21.16 4.36 16.69
C ASN A 42 -21.67 5.77 16.33
N THR A 43 -21.22 6.35 15.21
CA THR A 43 -21.74 7.65 14.74
C THR A 43 -23.20 7.53 14.27
N GLN A 44 -23.62 6.35 13.81
CA GLN A 44 -25.00 6.12 13.35
C GLN A 44 -25.98 5.80 14.50
N SER A 45 -25.49 5.40 15.68
CA SER A 45 -26.33 5.15 16.86
C SER A 45 -26.65 6.38 17.70
N ASP A 46 -25.94 7.50 17.52
CA ASP A 46 -26.16 8.75 18.29
C ASP A 46 -27.17 9.73 17.63
N GLU A 47 -27.68 9.44 16.42
CA GLU A 47 -28.66 10.29 15.71
C GLU A 47 -30.09 9.71 15.67
N LEU A 48 -30.58 9.16 16.78
CA LEU A 48 -32.01 8.85 16.95
C LEU A 48 -32.69 9.78 17.96
N GLN A 49 -32.83 11.07 17.62
CA GLN A 49 -33.96 11.89 18.08
C GLN A 49 -34.49 12.81 16.96
N GLU A 50 -35.67 12.42 16.47
CA GLU A 50 -36.78 13.20 15.89
C GLU A 50 -36.49 14.31 14.86
N SER A 51 -36.90 14.09 13.60
CA SER A 51 -37.83 14.98 12.87
C SER A 51 -38.16 14.43 11.48
N ASN A 52 -39.45 14.39 11.16
CA ASN A 52 -39.98 14.03 9.83
C ASN A 52 -39.59 15.09 8.78
N GLY A 53 -38.58 14.80 7.98
CA GLY A 53 -38.25 15.58 6.79
C GLY A 53 -37.49 14.73 5.78
N SER A 54 -38.06 14.58 4.58
CA SER A 54 -37.42 13.89 3.45
C SER A 54 -36.27 14.74 2.91
N TYR A 55 -35.09 14.62 3.52
CA TYR A 55 -33.83 15.11 2.96
C TYR A 55 -33.08 13.90 2.42
N LYS A 56 -32.89 13.82 1.10
CA LYS A 56 -31.93 12.89 0.52
C LYS A 56 -30.53 13.36 0.90
N VAL A 57 -30.02 12.85 2.01
CA VAL A 57 -28.61 12.96 2.37
C VAL A 57 -27.84 12.08 1.38
N GLU A 58 -27.22 12.71 0.38
CA GLU A 58 -26.13 12.10 -0.37
C GLU A 58 -24.97 11.89 0.62
N GLY A 59 -25.01 10.75 1.31
CA GLY A 59 -23.88 10.29 2.10
C GLY A 59 -22.73 9.99 1.16
N THR A 60 -21.72 10.87 1.15
CA THR A 60 -20.37 10.51 0.71
C THR A 60 -19.97 9.31 1.56
N LYS A 61 -20.02 8.11 0.97
CA LYS A 61 -19.48 6.92 1.61
C LYS A 61 -17.99 7.19 1.76
N GLU A 62 -17.57 7.58 2.96
CA GLU A 62 -16.17 7.63 3.36
C GLU A 62 -15.59 6.25 3.02
N ALA A 63 -14.88 6.17 1.90
CA ALA A 63 -14.31 4.93 1.43
C ALA A 63 -13.18 4.59 2.40
N GLY A 64 -13.23 3.41 3.02
CA GLY A 64 -12.17 2.94 3.91
C GLY A 64 -10.78 2.97 3.25
N PRO A 65 -9.68 2.70 3.99
CA PRO A 65 -8.36 3.11 3.58
C PRO A 65 -8.06 2.47 2.23
N ALA A 66 -7.74 3.28 1.23
CA ALA A 66 -7.51 2.76 -0.10
C ALA A 66 -6.22 1.93 -0.11
N SER A 67 -6.26 0.79 -0.83
CA SER A 67 -5.02 0.10 -1.17
C SER A 67 -4.23 0.94 -2.16
N SER A 68 -2.91 1.01 -1.99
CA SER A 68 -2.01 1.70 -2.90
C SER A 68 -0.81 0.81 -3.21
N SER A 69 -0.14 1.08 -4.32
CA SER A 69 1.04 0.32 -4.73
C SER A 69 2.21 1.25 -5.02
N LEU A 70 3.43 0.73 -4.92
CA LEU A 70 4.66 1.44 -5.25
C LEU A 70 5.47 0.64 -6.26
N LEU A 71 5.96 1.33 -7.29
CA LEU A 71 6.94 0.80 -8.22
C LEU A 71 8.33 0.98 -7.61
N LEU A 72 9.00 -0.14 -7.35
CA LEU A 72 10.36 -0.16 -6.82
C LEU A 72 11.34 -0.39 -7.96
N MET A 73 11.99 0.68 -8.41
CA MET A 73 13.01 0.61 -9.47
C MET A 73 14.32 -0.03 -8.96
N PRO A 74 15.15 -0.60 -9.85
CA PRO A 74 16.52 -0.98 -9.49
C PRO A 74 17.30 0.22 -8.92
N CYS A 75 18.15 -0.04 -7.94
CA CYS A 75 18.92 0.97 -7.20
C CYS A 75 18.06 1.98 -6.43
N SER A 76 16.85 1.59 -6.03
CA SER A 76 15.99 2.38 -5.14
C SER A 76 16.02 1.86 -3.70
N LEU A 77 15.73 2.77 -2.77
CA LEU A 77 15.56 2.50 -1.35
C LEU A 77 14.14 2.86 -0.95
N LEU A 78 13.37 1.88 -0.49
CA LEU A 78 12.09 2.10 0.17
C LEU A 78 12.29 2.08 1.67
N ILE A 79 11.80 3.10 2.38
CA ILE A 79 11.71 3.13 3.84
C ILE A 79 10.24 3.32 4.19
N PHE A 80 9.69 2.42 5.01
CA PHE A 80 8.35 2.59 5.56
C PHE A 80 8.36 2.37 7.07
N LYS A 81 7.50 3.13 7.76
CA LYS A 81 7.41 3.20 9.22
C LYS A 81 5.99 3.56 9.67
N ASP A 82 5.77 3.58 10.98
CA ASP A 82 4.54 4.05 11.61
C ASP A 82 3.30 3.33 11.04
N GLN A 83 2.28 4.07 10.60
CA GLN A 83 1.02 3.52 10.05
C GLN A 83 1.25 2.57 8.86
N ALA A 84 2.21 2.87 7.98
CA ALA A 84 2.53 1.98 6.85
C ALA A 84 3.10 0.64 7.31
N TYR A 85 3.70 0.59 8.50
CA TYR A 85 4.18 -0.63 9.13
C TYR A 85 3.08 -1.34 9.95
N THR A 86 2.25 -0.59 10.68
CA THR A 86 1.29 -1.16 11.63
C THR A 86 -0.04 -1.53 11.00
N ASP A 87 -0.50 -0.71 10.06
CA ASP A 87 -1.90 -0.70 9.63
C ASP A 87 -2.08 -1.21 8.20
N PHE A 88 -0.99 -1.48 7.49
CA PHE A 88 -0.99 -2.02 6.13
C PHE A 88 -0.22 -3.34 6.04
N LEU A 89 -0.79 -4.29 5.30
CA LEU A 89 -0.10 -5.45 4.78
C LEU A 89 0.66 -5.04 3.53
N HIS A 90 1.91 -5.45 3.41
CA HIS A 90 2.71 -5.26 2.21
C HIS A 90 3.00 -6.59 1.52
N GLY A 91 3.11 -6.57 0.19
CA GLY A 91 3.40 -7.79 -0.54
C GLY A 91 3.66 -7.58 -2.02
N ILE A 92 4.43 -8.51 -2.59
CA ILE A 92 4.59 -8.63 -4.03
C ILE A 92 3.65 -9.74 -4.50
N GLN A 93 2.90 -9.48 -5.57
CA GLN A 93 2.11 -10.49 -6.25
C GLN A 93 3.03 -11.51 -6.91
N ASP A 94 2.72 -12.80 -6.75
CA ASP A 94 3.48 -13.88 -7.38
C ASP A 94 3.04 -14.03 -8.84
N ASN A 95 3.41 -13.04 -9.65
CA ASN A 95 3.10 -12.96 -11.07
C ASN A 95 4.21 -12.18 -11.79
N GLU A 96 4.48 -12.54 -13.05
CA GLU A 96 5.36 -11.77 -13.92
C GLU A 96 4.70 -10.50 -14.43
N LEU A 97 3.38 -10.51 -14.62
CA LEU A 97 2.62 -9.35 -15.11
C LEU A 97 2.14 -8.50 -13.92
N HIS A 98 2.60 -7.26 -13.86
CA HIS A 98 2.27 -6.29 -12.83
C HIS A 98 1.32 -5.21 -13.36
N ASN A 99 0.30 -4.88 -12.57
CA ASN A 99 -0.63 -3.79 -12.84
C ASN A 99 -0.09 -2.46 -12.27
N LEU A 100 -0.27 -1.37 -13.01
CA LEU A 100 0.23 -0.03 -12.67
C LEU A 100 -0.86 0.96 -12.23
N ASP A 101 -2.14 0.58 -12.29
CA ASP A 101 -3.29 1.46 -12.07
C ASP A 101 -3.32 2.06 -10.64
N LYS A 102 -2.75 1.33 -9.67
CA LYS A 102 -2.67 1.76 -8.26
C LYS A 102 -1.28 2.26 -7.84
N VAL A 103 -0.36 2.37 -8.79
CA VAL A 103 1.03 2.74 -8.50
C VAL A 103 1.16 4.25 -8.33
N ALA A 104 1.36 4.69 -7.08
CA ALA A 104 1.33 6.10 -6.73
C ALA A 104 2.56 6.91 -7.22
N ASN A 105 3.70 6.24 -7.45
CA ASN A 105 4.97 6.91 -7.76
C ASN A 105 5.42 6.75 -9.22
N ILE A 106 4.52 6.36 -10.12
CA ILE A 106 4.87 6.09 -11.53
C ILE A 106 5.37 7.34 -12.25
N SER A 107 4.77 8.50 -11.97
CA SER A 107 5.19 9.80 -12.51
C SER A 107 6.60 10.20 -12.09
N GLN A 108 7.08 9.68 -10.95
CA GLN A 108 8.41 9.91 -10.40
C GLN A 108 9.46 8.91 -10.93
N CYS A 109 9.06 7.96 -11.78
CA CYS A 109 9.93 6.92 -12.34
C CYS A 109 10.08 7.07 -13.87
N PRO A 110 10.63 8.17 -14.41
CA PRO A 110 10.69 8.39 -15.86
C PRO A 110 11.52 7.31 -16.58
N GLN A 111 12.56 6.78 -15.94
CA GLN A 111 13.38 5.69 -16.49
C GLN A 111 12.60 4.39 -16.72
N PHE A 112 11.47 4.19 -16.04
CA PHE A 112 10.67 2.97 -16.18
C PHE A 112 10.16 2.79 -17.60
N LYS A 113 9.72 3.87 -18.25
CA LYS A 113 9.24 3.85 -19.65
C LYS A 113 10.32 3.41 -20.63
N HIS A 114 11.60 3.67 -20.32
CA HIS A 114 12.73 3.30 -21.16
C HIS A 114 13.26 1.88 -20.87
N LEU A 115 13.15 1.43 -19.61
CA LEU A 115 13.62 0.11 -19.17
C LEU A 115 12.63 -1.02 -19.49
N SER A 116 11.34 -0.71 -19.53
CA SER A 116 10.28 -1.68 -19.76
C SER A 116 9.95 -1.80 -21.25
N HIS A 117 10.67 -2.66 -21.98
CA HIS A 117 10.32 -3.01 -23.36
C HIS A 117 8.89 -3.60 -23.49
N ASP A 118 8.41 -4.26 -22.43
CA ASP A 118 7.09 -4.89 -22.37
C ASP A 118 6.03 -4.01 -21.66
N TYR A 119 6.24 -2.67 -21.63
CA TYR A 119 5.21 -1.76 -21.12
C TYR A 119 4.05 -1.69 -22.10
N SER A 120 2.87 -2.11 -21.65
CA SER A 120 1.63 -1.95 -22.41
C SER A 120 0.80 -0.84 -21.76
N PRO A 121 0.67 0.34 -22.41
CA PRO A 121 -0.24 1.36 -21.93
C PRO A 121 -1.67 0.84 -21.97
N GLY A 122 -2.45 1.09 -20.92
CA GLY A 122 -3.89 0.93 -20.93
C GLY A 122 -4.52 1.82 -22.00
N LYS A 123 -5.70 1.46 -22.50
CA LYS A 123 -6.43 2.31 -23.45
C LYS A 123 -6.65 3.68 -22.80
N ALA A 124 -6.19 4.74 -23.47
CA ALA A 124 -6.48 6.10 -23.07
C ALA A 124 -7.96 6.39 -23.35
N ASP A 125 -8.78 6.47 -22.31
CA ASP A 125 -10.06 7.15 -22.42
C ASP A 125 -9.79 8.66 -22.53
N SER A 126 -10.37 9.29 -23.56
CA SER A 126 -10.11 10.65 -24.04
C SER A 126 -10.47 11.79 -23.06
N SER A 127 -10.59 11.52 -21.76
CA SER A 127 -10.78 12.51 -20.71
C SER A 127 -9.43 12.87 -20.08
N ALA A 128 -9.11 14.16 -20.08
CA ALA A 128 -7.80 14.77 -19.83
C ALA A 128 -7.25 14.67 -18.38
N SER A 129 -7.44 13.56 -17.67
CA SER A 129 -6.94 13.40 -16.29
C SER A 129 -6.62 11.96 -15.88
N SER A 130 -6.45 11.03 -16.81
CA SER A 130 -6.18 9.63 -16.45
C SER A 130 -4.70 9.41 -16.09
N GLU A 131 -4.48 9.09 -14.82
CA GLU A 131 -3.26 8.42 -14.34
C GLU A 131 -2.87 7.30 -15.32
N PRO A 132 -1.57 7.06 -15.55
CA PRO A 132 -1.12 6.06 -16.51
C PRO A 132 -1.56 4.66 -16.07
N SER A 133 -2.73 4.23 -16.57
CA SER A 133 -3.18 2.84 -16.51
C SER A 133 -2.29 2.02 -17.43
N GLY A 134 -1.86 0.85 -16.97
CA GLY A 134 -0.94 0.02 -17.74
C GLY A 134 -0.51 -1.23 -17.01
N THR A 135 0.14 -2.11 -17.76
CA THR A 135 0.79 -3.29 -17.21
C THR A 135 2.24 -3.34 -17.67
N PHE A 136 3.08 -4.00 -16.88
CA PHE A 136 4.42 -4.38 -17.34
C PHE A 136 4.73 -5.81 -16.95
N ARG A 137 5.52 -6.47 -17.78
CA ARG A 137 5.99 -7.82 -17.53
C ARG A 137 7.43 -7.80 -17.01
N ARG A 138 7.68 -8.50 -15.91
CA ARG A 138 9.04 -8.79 -15.43
C ARG A 138 9.64 -9.91 -16.26
N THR A 139 10.80 -9.65 -16.85
CA THR A 139 11.54 -10.61 -17.67
C THR A 139 12.82 -11.10 -16.99
N THR A 140 13.20 -10.50 -15.86
CA THR A 140 14.46 -10.78 -15.18
C THR A 140 14.28 -10.92 -13.66
N THR A 141 15.25 -11.56 -13.02
CA THR A 141 15.26 -11.76 -11.57
C THR A 141 15.42 -10.43 -10.84
N ARG A 142 14.56 -10.19 -9.86
CA ARG A 142 14.72 -9.10 -8.89
C ARG A 142 15.51 -9.59 -7.69
N VAL A 143 16.40 -8.75 -7.19
CA VAL A 143 17.08 -8.96 -5.91
C VAL A 143 16.68 -7.84 -4.95
N SER A 144 16.50 -8.13 -3.67
CA SER A 144 16.34 -7.11 -2.65
C SER A 144 17.02 -7.45 -1.34
N LEU A 145 17.47 -6.40 -0.66
CA LEU A 145 18.01 -6.48 0.70
C LEU A 145 17.03 -5.79 1.64
N THR A 146 16.56 -6.51 2.65
CA THR A 146 15.68 -5.93 3.67
C THR A 146 16.47 -5.74 4.95
N CYS A 147 16.60 -4.49 5.38
CA CYS A 147 17.31 -4.07 6.58
C CYS A 147 16.31 -3.74 7.68
N ARG A 148 16.54 -4.29 8.86
CA ARG A 148 15.70 -4.11 10.06
C ARG A 148 16.58 -3.92 11.28
N LEU A 149 16.12 -3.12 12.23
CA LEU A 149 16.77 -2.97 13.53
C LEU A 149 16.09 -3.91 14.53
N VAL A 150 16.88 -4.77 15.19
CA VAL A 150 16.39 -5.63 16.27
C VAL A 150 17.06 -5.18 17.57
N LEU A 151 16.25 -4.71 18.51
CA LEU A 151 16.73 -4.34 19.84
C LEU A 151 16.87 -5.59 20.70
N ASN A 152 18.06 -5.82 21.27
CA ASN A 152 18.26 -6.87 22.24
C ASN A 152 17.51 -6.54 23.53
N VAL A 153 16.50 -7.33 23.87
CA VAL A 153 15.81 -7.22 25.15
C VAL A 153 16.67 -7.94 26.20
N HIS A 154 17.35 -7.18 27.07
CA HIS A 154 18.04 -7.78 28.21
C HIS A 154 17.00 -8.34 29.19
N SER A 155 16.96 -9.67 29.33
CA SER A 155 16.01 -10.43 30.16
C SER A 155 16.08 -10.15 31.68
N LYS A 156 16.95 -9.22 32.13
CA LYS A 156 17.11 -8.88 33.55
C LYS A 156 16.22 -7.73 34.04
N LEU A 157 15.38 -7.15 33.19
CA LEU A 157 14.50 -6.03 33.55
C LEU A 157 13.13 -6.43 34.10
N PHE A 158 12.72 -7.70 33.97
CA PHE A 158 11.52 -8.22 34.62
C PHE A 158 11.94 -9.15 35.76
N LYS A 159 12.12 -8.58 36.96
CA LYS A 159 12.03 -9.36 38.20
C LYS A 159 10.55 -9.42 38.56
N PHE A 160 9.94 -10.59 38.39
CA PHE A 160 8.69 -10.92 39.06
C PHE A 160 8.93 -11.08 40.57
#